data_AF-A0A397DT01-F1
#
_entry.id   AF-A0A397DT01-F1
#
_cell.length_a   1.000
_cell.length_b   1.000
_cell.length_c   1.000
_cell.angle_alpha   90.00
_cell.angle_beta   90.00
_cell.angle_gamma   90.00
#
_symmetry.space_group_name_H-M   'P 1'
#
loop_
_entity.id
_entity.type
_entity.pdbx_description
1 polymer ?
#
loop_
_entity_poly.entity_id
_entity_poly.type
_entity_poly.pdbx_seq_one_letter_code
_entity_poly.pdbx_strand_id
1 'polypeptide(L)'
;MFPDGIQSRSVVEVYGDAQSPKSLLLQHVCAAYLVHDKRTQVHYFDHECMVDANEMRQLVQACMSSNGHDGNDDDVDGTMERLFVYHAETSDDWSAKLHTVHTKLLAQSGVLPVIAVDCIGSFHAIDKVRTFL
;
A
#
# COMPACT_ATOMS: atom_id res chain seq x y z
N MET A 1 11.32 -5.73 15.13
CA MET A 1 10.22 -4.77 15.34
C MET A 1 10.83 -3.38 15.27
N PHE A 2 10.28 -2.47 14.46
CA PHE A 2 10.78 -1.10 14.38
C PHE A 2 10.25 -0.32 15.60
N PRO A 3 11.07 0.01 16.61
CA PRO A 3 10.58 0.62 17.85
C PRO A 3 9.94 1.99 17.63
N ASP A 4 10.37 2.71 16.58
CA ASP A 4 9.86 4.03 16.19
C ASP A 4 9.09 4.01 14.85
N GLY A 5 8.75 2.81 14.34
CA GLY A 5 8.12 2.64 13.02
C GLY A 5 9.10 2.73 11.84
N ILE A 6 8.56 2.68 10.61
CA ILE A 6 9.36 2.81 9.38
C ILE A 6 9.65 4.31 9.17
N GLN A 7 10.93 4.67 9.06
CA GLN A 7 11.35 6.05 8.90
C GLN A 7 10.95 6.60 7.52
N SER A 8 10.58 7.88 7.46
CA SER A 8 10.36 8.56 6.18
C SER A 8 11.65 8.56 5.34
N ARG A 9 11.50 8.55 4.01
CA ARG A 9 12.62 8.50 3.05
C ARG A 9 13.49 7.23 3.17
N SER A 10 12.91 6.15 3.67
CA SER A 10 13.54 4.83 3.70
C SER A 10 12.75 3.85 2.83
N VAL A 11 13.43 2.78 2.42
CA VAL A 11 12.83 1.63 1.75
C VAL A 11 13.02 0.44 2.69
N VAL A 12 11.94 -0.28 2.97
CA VAL A 12 11.95 -1.49 3.78
C VAL A 12 11.42 -2.62 2.92
N GLU A 13 12.22 -3.68 2.79
CA GLU A 13 11.81 -4.91 2.13
C GLU A 13 11.41 -5.94 3.20
N VAL A 14 10.24 -6.55 3.02
CA VAL A 14 9.78 -7.67 3.83
C VAL A 14 9.96 -8.95 3.01
N TYR A 15 10.95 -9.75 3.40
CA TYR A 15 11.22 -11.04 2.79
C TYR A 15 10.66 -12.20 3.62
N GLY A 16 10.27 -13.28 2.95
CA GLY A 16 9.77 -14.50 3.56
C GLY A 16 9.39 -15.53 2.50
N ASP A 17 9.22 -16.78 2.92
CA ASP A 17 8.78 -17.87 2.04
C ASP A 17 7.33 -17.69 1.56
N ALA A 18 6.83 -18.62 0.75
CA ALA A 18 5.46 -18.60 0.24
C ALA A 18 4.38 -18.68 1.32
N GLN A 19 4.70 -19.18 2.52
CA GLN A 19 3.74 -19.29 3.63
C GLN A 19 3.74 -18.04 4.52
N SER A 20 4.76 -17.20 4.40
CA SER A 20 4.89 -15.97 5.17
C SER A 20 3.80 -14.97 4.74
N PRO A 21 3.02 -14.40 5.68
CA PRO A 21 1.88 -13.52 5.40
C PRO A 21 2.31 -12.09 5.05
N LYS A 22 3.18 -11.95 4.03
CA LYS A 22 3.84 -10.69 3.65
C LYS A 22 2.84 -9.65 3.17
N SER A 23 1.92 -10.04 2.29
CA SER A 23 0.86 -9.17 1.76
C SER A 23 -0.06 -8.69 2.89
N LEU A 24 -0.49 -9.60 3.77
CA LEU A 24 -1.30 -9.24 4.93
C LEU A 24 -0.55 -8.28 5.88
N LEU A 25 0.74 -8.51 6.14
CA LEU A 25 1.56 -7.59 6.93
C LEU A 25 1.62 -6.21 6.26
N LEU A 26 1.83 -6.15 4.94
CA LEU A 26 1.87 -4.91 4.18
C LEU A 26 0.54 -4.15 4.28
N GLN A 27 -0.59 -4.85 4.15
CA GLN A 27 -1.93 -4.29 4.33
C GLN A 27 -2.14 -3.69 5.73
N HIS A 28 -1.72 -4.41 6.79
CA HIS A 28 -1.75 -3.89 8.17
C HIS A 28 -0.89 -2.64 8.35
N VAL A 29 0.32 -2.63 7.77
CA VAL A 29 1.20 -1.45 7.82
C VAL A 29 0.54 -0.26 7.12
N CYS A 30 -0.02 -0.45 5.93
CA CYS A 30 -0.75 0.59 5.20
C CYS A 30 -1.93 1.14 5.99
N ALA A 31 -2.76 0.26 6.58
CA ALA A 31 -3.88 0.66 7.42
C ALA A 31 -3.41 1.49 8.64
N ALA A 32 -2.33 1.07 9.31
CA ALA A 32 -1.76 1.81 10.43
C ALA A 32 -1.29 3.22 10.03
N TYR A 33 -0.59 3.36 8.90
CA TYR A 33 -0.15 4.67 8.40
C TYR A 33 -1.31 5.58 8.00
N LEU A 34 -2.36 5.02 7.38
CA LEU A 34 -3.57 5.75 7.02
C LEU A 34 -4.26 6.30 8.27
N VAL A 35 -4.41 5.49 9.30
CA VAL A 35 -5.08 5.89 10.56
C VAL A 35 -4.23 6.88 11.37
N HIS A 36 -2.90 6.71 11.38
CA HIS A 36 -2.01 7.51 12.21
C HIS A 36 -1.93 8.99 11.81
N ASP A 37 -2.01 9.33 10.51
CA ASP A 37 -1.97 10.71 10.04
C ASP A 37 -2.97 10.94 8.90
N LYS A 38 -3.85 11.94 9.06
CA LYS A 38 -4.87 12.32 8.07
C LYS A 38 -4.29 12.82 6.74
N ARG A 39 -3.01 13.21 6.74
CA ARG A 39 -2.26 13.62 5.54
C ARG A 39 -1.69 12.44 4.76
N THR A 40 -1.69 11.24 5.35
CA THR A 40 -1.17 10.05 4.69
C THR A 40 -1.97 9.74 3.43
N GLN A 41 -1.28 9.46 2.34
CA GLN A 41 -1.84 8.81 1.15
C GLN A 41 -1.04 7.53 0.89
N VAL A 42 -1.73 6.39 0.79
CA VAL A 42 -1.10 5.11 0.45
C VAL A 42 -1.32 4.86 -1.03
N HIS A 43 -0.23 4.62 -1.75
CA HIS A 43 -0.24 4.13 -3.13
C HIS A 43 0.23 2.68 -3.11
N TYR A 44 -0.74 1.76 -3.22
CA TYR A 44 -0.53 0.32 -3.12
C TYR A 44 -0.48 -0.30 -4.52
N PHE A 45 0.63 -0.92 -4.88
CA PHE A 45 0.77 -1.68 -6.12
C PHE A 45 0.50 -3.15 -5.85
N ASP A 46 -0.66 -3.62 -6.31
CA ASP A 46 -1.19 -4.97 -6.14
C ASP A 46 -1.30 -5.67 -7.50
N HIS A 47 -0.20 -6.25 -7.97
CA HIS A 47 -0.16 -6.92 -9.27
C HIS A 47 -0.53 -8.42 -9.20
N GLU A 48 -0.61 -9.01 -8.00
CA GLU A 48 -1.10 -10.38 -7.80
C GLU A 48 -2.57 -10.43 -7.33
N CYS A 49 -3.24 -9.28 -7.27
CA CYS A 49 -4.65 -9.14 -6.84
C CYS A 49 -4.90 -9.68 -5.42
N MET A 50 -3.99 -9.39 -4.49
CA MET A 50 -4.03 -9.82 -3.10
C MET A 50 -4.87 -8.92 -2.19
N VAL A 51 -5.24 -7.72 -2.65
CA VAL A 51 -5.99 -6.75 -1.85
C VAL A 51 -7.49 -6.90 -2.06
N ASP A 52 -8.21 -7.21 -0.99
CA ASP A 52 -9.67 -7.09 -0.93
C ASP A 52 -10.08 -5.78 -0.23
N ALA A 53 -11.04 -5.06 -0.82
CA ALA A 53 -11.46 -3.76 -0.29
C ALA A 53 -12.22 -3.88 1.04
N ASN A 54 -12.98 -4.95 1.25
CA ASN A 54 -13.71 -5.16 2.50
C ASN A 54 -12.75 -5.55 3.62
N GLU A 55 -11.76 -6.39 3.33
CA GLU A 55 -10.68 -6.72 4.26
C GLU A 55 -9.91 -5.46 4.66
N MET A 56 -9.50 -4.62 3.70
CA MET A 56 -8.86 -3.34 4.02
C MET A 56 -9.73 -2.41 4.87
N ARG A 57 -11.05 -2.35 4.61
CA ARG A 57 -11.99 -1.58 5.44
C ARG A 57 -11.98 -2.09 6.88
N GLN A 58 -12.04 -3.41 7.08
CA GLN A 58 -12.00 -4.03 8.40
C GLN A 58 -10.67 -3.77 9.12
N LEU A 59 -9.55 -3.82 8.40
CA LEU A 59 -8.23 -3.49 8.95
C LEU A 59 -8.15 -2.04 9.42
N VAL A 60 -8.62 -1.09 8.60
CA VAL A 60 -8.69 0.33 8.97
C VAL A 60 -9.55 0.51 10.21
N GLN A 61 -10.75 -0.06 10.23
CA GLN A 61 -11.67 0.03 11.38
C GLN A 61 -11.04 -0.53 12.67
N ALA A 62 -10.35 -1.67 12.58
CA ALA A 62 -9.65 -2.27 13.70
C ALA A 62 -8.49 -1.39 14.20
N CYS A 63 -7.73 -0.78 13.29
CA CYS A 63 -6.66 0.17 13.63
C CYS A 63 -7.21 1.43 14.32
N MET A 64 -8.33 1.97 13.85
CA MET A 64 -8.97 3.14 14.48
C MET A 64 -9.44 2.84 15.90
N SER A 65 -10.11 1.69 16.07
CA SER A 65 -10.59 1.22 17.38
C SER A 65 -9.43 1.04 18.37
N SER A 66 -8.30 0.50 17.91
CA SER A 66 -7.10 0.30 18.73
C SER A 66 -6.46 1.62 19.19
N ASN A 67 -6.66 2.71 18.42
CA ASN A 67 -6.15 4.05 18.75
C ASN A 67 -7.16 4.88 19.57
N GLY A 68 -8.18 4.27 20.16
CA GLY A 68 -9.23 4.97 20.91
C GLY A 68 -10.16 5.84 20.04
N HIS A 69 -10.07 5.66 18.72
CA HIS A 69 -11.04 6.05 17.70
C HIS A 69 -12.38 5.34 17.90
N ASP A 70 -13.48 6.01 18.27
CA ASP A 70 -14.83 5.49 17.96
C ASP A 70 -15.00 5.60 16.44
N GLY A 71 -14.44 4.64 15.69
CA GLY A 71 -14.40 4.63 14.23
C GLY A 71 -15.80 4.45 13.65
N ASN A 72 -16.53 5.55 13.52
CA ASN A 72 -17.79 5.58 12.79
C ASN A 72 -17.52 5.36 11.28
N ASP A 73 -18.51 4.86 10.54
CA ASP A 73 -18.36 4.49 9.13
C ASP A 73 -17.84 5.65 8.25
N ASP A 74 -18.28 6.88 8.51
CA ASP A 74 -17.83 8.07 7.77
C ASP A 74 -16.31 8.32 7.91
N ASP A 75 -15.72 8.02 9.07
CA ASP A 75 -14.30 8.19 9.32
C ASP A 75 -13.47 7.08 8.64
N VAL A 76 -14.05 5.87 8.55
CA VAL A 76 -13.45 4.75 7.82
C VAL A 76 -13.47 5.04 6.32
N ASP A 77 -14.59 5.52 5.78
CA ASP A 77 -14.73 5.88 4.36
C ASP A 77 -13.74 6.98 3.95
N GLY A 78 -13.67 8.08 4.72
CA GLY A 78 -12.68 9.14 4.47
C GLY A 78 -11.21 8.67 4.62
N THR A 79 -10.97 7.60 5.36
CA THR A 79 -9.64 6.97 5.44
C THR A 79 -9.36 6.09 4.22
N MET A 80 -10.35 5.33 3.76
CA MET A 80 -10.26 4.49 2.56
C MET A 80 -10.10 5.30 1.28
N GLU A 81 -10.65 6.51 1.20
CA GLU A 81 -10.45 7.44 0.07
C GLU A 81 -8.98 7.85 -0.16
N ARG A 82 -8.12 7.64 0.85
CA ARG A 82 -6.68 7.93 0.79
C ARG A 82 -5.84 6.70 0.42
N LEU A 83 -6.47 5.56 0.19
CA LEU A 83 -5.86 4.34 -0.34
C LEU A 83 -6.07 4.26 -1.85
N PHE A 84 -4.99 4.37 -2.61
CA PHE A 84 -5.00 4.21 -4.06
C PHE A 84 -4.39 2.86 -4.42
N VAL A 85 -5.17 1.97 -5.02
CA VAL A 85 -4.72 0.63 -5.44
C VAL A 85 -4.47 0.61 -6.95
N TYR A 86 -3.30 0.12 -7.34
CA TYR A 86 -2.85 0.04 -8.74
C TYR A 86 -2.57 -1.40 -9.10
N HIS A 87 -3.13 -1.84 -10.22
CA HIS A 87 -2.87 -3.15 -10.80
C HIS A 87 -1.99 -2.91 -12.02
N ALA A 88 -0.76 -3.43 -11.99
CA ALA A 88 0.20 -3.28 -13.08
C ALA A 88 0.46 -4.63 -13.74
N GLU A 89 0.29 -4.69 -15.06
CA GLU A 89 0.39 -5.95 -15.82
C GLU A 89 1.82 -6.30 -16.22
N THR A 90 2.75 -5.34 -16.16
CA THR A 90 4.18 -5.51 -16.50
C THR A 90 5.06 -4.57 -15.69
N SER A 91 6.37 -4.79 -15.71
CA SER A 91 7.34 -3.82 -15.15
C SER A 91 7.23 -2.44 -15.81
N ASP A 92 7.00 -2.38 -17.12
CA ASP A 92 6.85 -1.12 -17.85
C ASP A 92 5.59 -0.36 -17.41
N ASP A 93 4.46 -1.04 -17.27
CA ASP A 93 3.21 -0.44 -16.78
C ASP A 93 3.35 0.00 -15.31
N TRP A 94 4.01 -0.81 -14.48
CA TRP A 94 4.34 -0.43 -13.10
C TRP A 94 5.18 0.85 -13.04
N SER A 95 6.25 0.92 -13.84
CA SER A 95 7.13 2.08 -13.94
C SER A 95 6.37 3.33 -14.39
N ALA A 96 5.51 3.21 -15.41
CA ALA A 96 4.69 4.32 -15.90
C ALA A 96 3.70 4.84 -14.84
N LYS A 97 3.04 3.93 -14.11
CA LYS A 97 2.15 4.30 -13.00
C LYS A 97 2.91 4.95 -11.85
N LEU A 98 4.07 4.41 -11.47
CA LEU A 98 4.91 4.99 -10.43
C LEU A 98 5.39 6.40 -10.80
N HIS A 99 5.79 6.61 -12.06
CA HIS A 99 6.12 7.93 -12.56
C HIS A 99 4.92 8.89 -12.47
N THR A 100 3.72 8.42 -12.84
CA THR A 100 2.48 9.22 -12.75
C THR A 100 2.19 9.65 -11.31
N VAL A 101 2.31 8.71 -10.36
CA VAL A 101 2.16 8.98 -8.93
C VAL A 101 3.21 10.00 -8.46
N HIS A 102 4.47 9.80 -8.81
CA HIS A 102 5.55 10.72 -8.46
C HIS A 102 5.28 12.14 -8.97
N THR A 103 4.92 12.30 -10.23
CA THR A 103 4.59 13.63 -10.82
C THR A 103 3.40 14.29 -10.12
N LYS A 104 2.36 13.51 -9.78
CA LYS A 104 1.21 14.02 -9.02
C LYS A 104 1.63 14.51 -7.63
N LEU A 105 2.44 13.74 -6.92
CA LEU A 105 2.89 14.08 -5.56
C LEU A 105 3.80 15.32 -5.54
N LEU A 106 4.60 15.57 -6.58
CA LEU A 106 5.40 16.81 -6.69
C LEU A 106 4.54 18.08 -6.73
N ALA A 107 3.30 17.99 -7.22
CA ALA A 107 2.38 19.11 -7.29
C ALA A 107 1.51 19.29 -6.03
N GLN A 108 1.58 18.38 -5.06
CA GLN A 108 0.78 18.40 -3.86
C GLN A 108 1.60 18.83 -2.63
N SER A 109 1.07 19.76 -1.84
CA SER A 109 1.67 20.16 -0.57
C SER A 109 0.93 19.54 0.61
N GLY A 110 1.66 19.25 1.69
CA GLY A 110 1.07 18.78 2.95
C GLY A 110 0.63 17.32 2.95
N VAL A 111 0.93 16.52 1.93
CA VAL A 111 0.66 15.07 1.86
C VAL A 111 1.86 14.28 2.39
N LEU A 112 1.58 13.16 3.06
CA LEU A 112 2.58 12.17 3.45
C LEU A 112 2.42 10.89 2.60
N PRO A 113 3.20 10.73 1.51
CA PRO A 113 3.05 9.57 0.65
C PRO A 113 3.68 8.32 1.27
N VAL A 114 2.97 7.20 1.16
CA VAL A 114 3.48 5.85 1.42
C VAL A 114 3.34 5.07 0.12
N ILE A 115 4.45 4.56 -0.40
CA ILE A 115 4.46 3.68 -1.57
C ILE A 115 4.59 2.25 -1.07
N ALA A 116 3.55 1.45 -1.27
CA ALA A 116 3.51 0.04 -0.93
C ALA A 116 3.57 -0.77 -2.22
N VAL A 117 4.50 -1.73 -2.29
CA VAL A 117 4.62 -2.62 -3.42
C VAL A 117 4.55 -4.04 -2.91
N ASP A 118 3.43 -4.70 -3.18
CA ASP A 118 3.27 -6.12 -2.87
C ASP A 118 4.06 -6.94 -3.89
N CYS A 119 4.62 -8.08 -3.50
CA CYS A 119 5.26 -9.06 -4.40
C CYS A 119 6.18 -8.53 -5.53
N ILE A 120 6.95 -7.44 -5.34
CA ILE A 120 7.80 -6.81 -6.40
C ILE A 120 8.63 -7.79 -7.26
N GLY A 121 9.09 -8.91 -6.70
CA GLY A 121 9.86 -9.93 -7.42
C GLY A 121 9.08 -10.68 -8.50
N SER A 122 7.74 -10.67 -8.47
CA SER A 122 6.90 -11.36 -9.45
C SER A 122 7.01 -10.75 -10.86
N PHE A 123 7.33 -9.45 -10.95
CA PHE A 123 7.48 -8.74 -12.23
C PHE A 123 8.49 -9.43 -13.15
N HIS A 124 9.56 -9.99 -12.58
CA HIS A 124 10.54 -10.77 -13.34
C HIS A 124 9.94 -12.01 -13.99
N ALA A 125 8.99 -12.68 -13.31
CA ALA A 125 8.29 -13.83 -13.87
C ALA A 125 7.25 -13.39 -14.91
N ILE A 126 6.51 -12.32 -14.64
CA ILE A 126 5.49 -11.74 -15.52
C ILE A 126 6.10 -11.34 -16.87
N ASP A 127 7.18 -10.55 -16.86
CA ASP A 127 7.82 -10.06 -18.08
C ASP A 127 8.42 -11.20 -18.91
N LYS A 128 8.95 -12.25 -18.25
CA LYS A 128 9.45 -13.45 -18.93
C LYS A 128 8.35 -14.15 -19.70
N VAL A 129 7.20 -14.43 -19.06
CA VAL A 129 6.09 -15.12 -19.71
C VAL A 129 5.62 -14.37 -20.96
N ARG A 130 5.59 -13.03 -20.90
CA ARG A 130 5.18 -12.18 -22.02
C ARG A 130 6.19 -12.15 -23.18
N THR A 131 7.47 -12.40 -22.92
CA THR A 131 8.50 -12.47 -23.97
C THR A 131 8.35 -13.73 -24.84
N PHE A 132 7.64 -14.76 -24.36
CA PHE A 132 7.42 -16.02 -25.08
C PHE A 132 6.04 -16.12 -25.77
N LEU A 133 5.19 -15.09 -25.64
CA LEU A 133 3.88 -14.98 -26.29
C LEU A 133 3.94 -13.99 -27.45
#